data_AF-A0A9D5IZB2-F1
#
_entry.id   AF-A0A9D5IZB2-F1
#
_cell.length_a   1.000
_cell.length_b   1.000
_cell.length_c   1.000
_cell.angle_alpha   90.00
_cell.angle_beta   90.00
_cell.angle_gamma   90.00
#
_symmetry.space_group_name_H-M   'P 1'
#
loop_
_entity.id
_entity.type
_entity.pdbx_description
1 polymer ?
#
loop_
_entity_poly.entity_id
_entity_poly.type
_entity_poly.pdbx_seq_one_letter_code
_entity_poly.pdbx_strand_id
1 'polypeptide(L)'
;MTITEYVDAVIQSQAENGSATPRTVDLIEKAVLEYPKAPELWCLRGDVIQLLEEPNETYTSTSAVDSYCRALELDPQWSEAYESLGFYTHVVADNPQEAEGFFRKAMSISKTEDSFIGLGRVLAHLGRKDEALALLAPGNCPFSSEPEVKELVTEINEGHWDNT
;
A
#
# COMPACT_ATOMS: atom_id res chain seq x y z
N MET A 1 12.90 16.06 -14.80
CA MET A 1 11.63 16.46 -14.16
C MET A 1 11.92 16.67 -12.69
N THR A 2 11.17 17.51 -11.98
CA THR A 2 11.21 17.54 -10.51
C THR A 2 10.63 16.25 -9.94
N ILE A 3 10.87 15.97 -8.66
CA ILE A 3 10.27 14.80 -7.99
C ILE A 3 8.74 14.82 -8.13
N THR A 4 8.10 15.97 -7.85
CA THR A 4 6.65 16.13 -8.00
C THR A 4 6.19 15.88 -9.43
N GLU A 5 6.89 16.41 -10.44
CA GLU A 5 6.56 16.14 -11.84
C GLU A 5 6.64 14.64 -12.19
N TYR A 6 7.59 13.90 -11.59
CA TYR A 6 7.67 12.44 -11.77
C TYR A 6 6.48 11.73 -11.15
N VAL A 7 6.15 12.06 -9.89
CA VAL A 7 5.00 11.49 -9.18
C VAL A 7 3.71 11.74 -9.96
N ASP A 8 3.46 12.99 -10.35
CA ASP A 8 2.26 13.37 -11.10
C ASP A 8 2.16 12.62 -12.44
N ALA A 9 3.28 12.48 -13.15
CA ALA A 9 3.31 11.78 -14.43
C ALA A 9 3.07 10.27 -14.30
N VAL A 10 3.55 9.65 -13.23
CA VAL A 10 3.27 8.22 -12.93
C VAL A 10 1.80 8.03 -12.60
N ILE A 11 1.26 8.85 -11.67
CA ILE A 11 -0.15 8.79 -11.27
C ILE A 11 -1.07 9.01 -12.48
N GLN A 12 -0.78 10.04 -13.29
CA GLN A 12 -1.55 10.30 -14.50
C GLN A 12 -1.48 9.12 -15.47
N SER A 13 -0.30 8.56 -15.69
CA SER A 13 -0.12 7.39 -16.56
C SER A 13 -0.94 6.18 -16.07
N GLN A 14 -1.00 5.93 -14.77
CA GLN A 14 -1.80 4.81 -14.22
C GLN A 14 -3.30 5.08 -14.34
N ALA A 15 -3.74 6.32 -14.07
CA ALA A 15 -5.15 6.71 -14.24
C ALA A 15 -5.63 6.57 -15.69
N GLU A 16 -4.77 6.83 -16.67
CA GLU A 16 -5.11 6.69 -18.11
C GLU A 16 -5.20 5.23 -18.57
N ASN A 17 -4.39 4.34 -18.00
CA ASN A 17 -4.24 2.96 -18.48
C ASN A 17 -4.92 1.91 -17.59
N GLY A 18 -5.34 2.28 -16.38
CA GLY A 18 -5.93 1.37 -15.38
C GLY A 18 -4.92 0.52 -14.62
N SER A 19 -3.67 0.42 -15.11
CA SER A 19 -2.59 -0.36 -14.51
C SER A 19 -1.22 0.24 -14.85
N ALA A 20 -0.15 -0.29 -14.22
CA ALA A 20 1.20 0.11 -14.57
C ALA A 20 1.60 -0.46 -15.93
N THR A 21 2.25 0.37 -16.76
CA THR A 21 2.73 -0.02 -18.09
C THR A 21 4.27 -0.07 -18.12
N PRO A 22 4.90 -0.71 -19.12
CA PRO A 22 6.35 -0.65 -19.29
C PRO A 22 6.89 0.79 -19.37
N ARG A 23 6.10 1.73 -19.92
CA ARG A 23 6.46 3.16 -19.95
C ARG A 23 6.44 3.77 -18.55
N THR A 24 5.50 3.37 -17.70
CA THR A 24 5.43 3.81 -16.30
C THR A 24 6.64 3.29 -15.52
N VAL A 25 7.05 2.05 -15.79
CA VAL A 25 8.29 1.46 -15.24
C VAL A 25 9.52 2.27 -15.68
N ASP A 26 9.69 2.53 -16.97
CA ASP A 26 10.81 3.34 -17.48
C ASP A 26 10.87 4.74 -16.83
N LEU A 27 9.69 5.35 -16.61
CA LEU A 27 9.58 6.66 -16.00
C LEU A 27 10.03 6.65 -14.53
N ILE A 28 9.58 5.67 -13.74
CA ILE A 28 9.92 5.58 -12.33
C ILE A 28 11.38 5.12 -12.13
N GLU A 29 11.90 4.25 -12.99
CA GLU A 29 13.33 3.89 -13.02
C GLU A 29 14.21 5.11 -13.26
N LYS A 30 13.83 5.96 -14.22
CA LYS A 30 14.53 7.22 -14.46
C LYS A 30 14.47 8.13 -13.23
N ALA A 31 13.32 8.20 -12.55
CA ALA A 31 13.14 9.05 -11.38
C ALA A 31 14.06 8.63 -10.22
N VAL A 32 14.13 7.32 -9.90
CA VAL A 32 15.00 6.82 -8.82
C VAL A 32 16.49 6.93 -9.18
N LEU A 33 16.85 6.93 -10.47
CA LEU A 33 18.22 7.22 -10.91
C LEU A 33 18.60 8.70 -10.77
N GLU A 34 17.68 9.63 -11.09
CA GLU A 34 17.91 11.07 -10.93
C GLU A 34 17.90 11.50 -9.45
N TYR A 35 17.05 10.88 -8.62
CA TYR A 35 16.84 11.23 -7.22
C TYR A 35 16.92 10.00 -6.31
N PRO A 36 18.10 9.35 -6.17
CA PRO A 36 18.24 8.07 -5.46
C PRO A 36 18.03 8.15 -3.94
N LYS A 37 17.85 9.36 -3.39
CA LYS A 37 17.64 9.61 -1.96
C LYS A 37 16.21 10.08 -1.62
N ALA A 38 15.29 10.05 -2.58
CA ALA A 38 13.90 10.42 -2.40
C ALA A 38 13.09 9.17 -2.00
N PRO A 39 12.72 8.99 -0.71
CA PRO A 39 11.94 7.82 -0.27
C PRO A 39 10.60 7.70 -1.02
N GLU A 40 9.96 8.83 -1.35
CA GLU A 40 8.69 8.87 -2.09
C GLU A 40 8.78 8.19 -3.46
N LEU A 41 9.90 8.34 -4.16
CA LEU A 41 10.09 7.72 -5.48
C LEU A 41 10.37 6.23 -5.39
N TRP A 42 11.04 5.79 -4.31
CA TRP A 42 11.24 4.37 -4.05
C TRP A 42 9.95 3.68 -3.62
N CYS A 43 9.11 4.36 -2.84
CA CYS A 43 7.77 3.88 -2.52
C CYS A 43 6.93 3.72 -3.79
N LEU A 44 6.85 4.79 -4.59
CA LEU A 44 6.11 4.80 -5.86
C LEU A 44 6.63 3.77 -6.87
N ARG A 45 7.94 3.51 -6.89
CA ARG A 45 8.53 2.42 -7.70
C ARG A 45 7.96 1.07 -7.30
N GLY A 46 7.85 0.81 -6.00
CA GLY A 46 7.26 -0.41 -5.49
C GLY A 46 5.81 -0.58 -5.96
N ASP A 47 5.00 0.49 -5.86
CA ASP A 47 3.60 0.46 -6.27
C ASP A 47 3.46 0.20 -7.78
N VAL A 48 4.30 0.85 -8.60
CA VAL A 48 4.34 0.64 -10.05
C VAL A 48 4.68 -0.82 -10.39
N ILE A 49 5.65 -1.42 -9.70
CA ILE A 49 6.04 -2.81 -9.94
C ILE A 49 4.93 -3.77 -9.50
N GLN A 50 4.29 -3.50 -8.37
CA GLN A 50 3.22 -4.34 -7.83
C GLN A 50 1.97 -4.33 -8.73
N LEU A 51 1.66 -3.19 -9.34
CA LEU A 51 0.51 -3.00 -10.24
C LEU A 51 0.82 -3.32 -11.71
N LEU A 52 1.98 -3.92 -12.00
CA LEU A 52 2.38 -4.29 -13.35
C LEU A 52 1.67 -5.59 -13.78
N GLU A 53 0.81 -5.53 -14.80
CA GLU A 53 0.03 -6.69 -15.27
C GLU A 53 0.90 -7.81 -15.86
N GLU A 54 1.99 -7.46 -16.54
CA GLU A 54 2.93 -8.40 -17.15
C GLU A 54 4.31 -8.30 -16.50
N PRO A 55 4.52 -8.92 -15.32
CA PRO A 55 5.84 -9.01 -14.73
C PRO A 55 6.75 -9.81 -15.67
N ASN A 56 7.87 -9.20 -16.05
CA ASN A 56 8.92 -9.86 -16.84
C ASN A 56 10.05 -10.35 -15.92
N GLU A 57 11.05 -11.04 -16.46
CA GLU A 57 12.19 -11.55 -15.67
C GLU A 57 12.97 -10.45 -14.91
N THR A 58 12.78 -9.18 -15.26
CA THR A 58 13.48 -8.04 -14.65
C THR A 58 12.77 -7.52 -13.39
N TYR A 59 11.43 -7.59 -13.35
CA TYR A 59 10.63 -7.06 -12.24
C TYR A 59 9.76 -8.15 -11.66
N THR A 60 10.29 -8.79 -10.62
CA THR A 60 9.58 -9.80 -9.82
C THR A 60 8.74 -9.14 -8.74
N SER A 61 7.81 -9.89 -8.15
CA SER A 61 7.07 -9.45 -6.97
C SER A 61 7.98 -9.00 -5.81
N THR A 62 9.15 -9.60 -5.65
CA THR A 62 10.15 -9.18 -4.66
C THR A 62 10.79 -7.82 -4.96
N SER A 63 10.76 -7.36 -6.21
CA SER A 63 11.29 -6.05 -6.59
C SER A 63 10.45 -4.90 -6.02
N ALA A 64 9.16 -5.12 -5.75
CA ALA A 64 8.31 -4.16 -5.04
C ALA A 64 8.75 -4.03 -3.58
N VAL A 65 8.92 -5.17 -2.89
CA VAL A 65 9.40 -5.23 -1.50
C VAL A 65 10.76 -4.55 -1.34
N ASP A 66 11.70 -4.80 -2.24
CA ASP A 66 13.02 -4.16 -2.23
C ASP A 66 12.91 -2.62 -2.34
N SER A 67 11.94 -2.14 -3.12
CA SER A 67 11.69 -0.70 -3.30
C SER A 67 11.13 -0.06 -2.03
N TYR A 68 10.13 -0.69 -1.40
CA TYR A 68 9.60 -0.20 -0.12
C TYR A 68 10.65 -0.25 0.99
N CYS A 69 11.43 -1.33 1.07
CA CYS A 69 12.56 -1.42 2.00
C CYS A 69 13.56 -0.29 1.76
N ARG A 70 13.86 0.04 0.50
CA ARG A 70 14.74 1.14 0.17
C ARG A 70 14.18 2.50 0.58
N ALA A 71 12.87 2.72 0.44
CA ALA A 71 12.21 3.91 0.96
C ALA A 71 12.39 4.02 2.49
N LEU A 72 12.22 2.92 3.22
CA LEU A 72 12.39 2.88 4.68
C LEU A 72 13.84 3.01 5.14
N GLU A 73 14.82 2.58 4.35
CA GLU A 73 16.25 2.84 4.62
C GLU A 73 16.58 4.34 4.52
N LEU A 74 15.90 5.05 3.61
CA LEU A 74 16.08 6.49 3.41
C LEU A 74 15.30 7.31 4.44
N ASP A 75 14.07 6.89 4.75
CA ASP A 75 13.22 7.48 5.79
C ASP A 75 12.44 6.38 6.56
N PRO A 76 12.91 6.01 7.77
CA PRO A 76 12.20 5.05 8.62
C PRO A 76 10.83 5.52 9.13
N GLN A 77 10.44 6.76 8.84
CA GLN A 77 9.11 7.32 9.13
C GLN A 77 8.26 7.48 7.86
N TRP A 78 8.61 6.84 6.76
CA TRP A 78 7.76 6.81 5.57
C TRP A 78 6.58 5.85 5.77
N SER A 79 5.44 6.37 6.23
CA SER A 79 4.27 5.54 6.59
C SER A 79 3.74 4.74 5.41
N GLU A 80 3.68 5.35 4.22
CA GLU A 80 3.16 4.76 2.98
C GLU A 80 3.94 3.48 2.59
N ALA A 81 5.25 3.44 2.80
CA ALA A 81 6.04 2.23 2.52
C ALA A 81 5.70 1.08 3.47
N TYR A 82 5.33 1.37 4.73
CA TYR A 82 4.80 0.35 5.64
C TYR A 82 3.40 -0.11 5.24
N GLU A 83 2.56 0.77 4.72
CA GLU A 83 1.24 0.42 4.19
C GLU A 83 1.37 -0.51 2.98
N SER A 84 2.21 -0.16 2.01
CA SER A 84 2.45 -0.99 0.82
C SER A 84 3.09 -2.34 1.17
N LEU A 85 4.03 -2.40 2.14
CA LEU A 85 4.54 -3.68 2.65
C LEU A 85 3.44 -4.51 3.33
N GLY A 86 2.58 -3.87 4.13
CA GLY A 86 1.43 -4.53 4.76
C GLY A 86 0.50 -5.15 3.73
N PHE A 87 0.16 -4.39 2.68
CA PHE A 87 -0.68 -4.87 1.59
C PHE A 87 -0.01 -6.03 0.84
N TYR A 88 1.25 -5.89 0.43
CA TYR A 88 1.99 -6.95 -0.26
C TYR A 88 2.05 -8.23 0.59
N THR A 89 2.39 -8.10 1.86
CA THR A 89 2.52 -9.23 2.78
C THR A 89 1.17 -9.91 3.04
N HIS A 90 0.08 -9.14 3.08
CA HIS A 90 -1.27 -9.69 3.23
C HIS A 90 -1.74 -10.41 1.96
N VAL A 91 -1.72 -9.71 0.82
CA VAL A 91 -2.38 -10.17 -0.42
C VAL A 91 -1.49 -11.09 -1.26
N VAL A 92 -0.20 -10.77 -1.37
CA VAL A 92 0.73 -11.50 -2.27
C VAL A 92 1.43 -12.63 -1.53
N ALA A 93 1.90 -12.36 -0.30
CA ALA A 93 2.62 -13.35 0.49
C ALA A 93 1.70 -14.25 1.35
N ASP A 94 0.40 -13.95 1.41
CA ASP A 94 -0.59 -14.67 2.23
C ASP A 94 -0.14 -14.84 3.69
N ASN A 95 0.44 -13.78 4.26
CA ASN A 95 0.97 -13.76 5.63
C ASN A 95 0.33 -12.63 6.45
N PRO A 96 -0.98 -12.75 6.78
CA PRO A 96 -1.71 -11.71 7.51
C PRO A 96 -1.12 -11.42 8.90
N GLN A 97 -0.45 -12.39 9.53
CA GLN A 97 0.19 -12.19 10.84
C GLN A 97 1.35 -11.18 10.77
N GLU A 98 2.15 -11.22 9.72
CA GLU A 98 3.24 -10.26 9.51
C GLU A 98 2.71 -8.92 9.02
N ALA A 99 1.71 -8.93 8.12
CA ALA A 99 1.07 -7.72 7.60
C ALA A 99 0.49 -6.82 8.70
N GLU A 100 -0.08 -7.43 9.76
CA GLU A 100 -0.57 -6.71 10.94
C GLU A 100 0.50 -5.80 11.56
N GLY A 101 1.75 -6.28 11.63
CA GLY A 101 2.87 -5.52 12.15
C GLY A 101 3.18 -4.28 11.33
N PHE A 102 3.16 -4.41 10.00
CA PHE A 102 3.40 -3.31 9.08
C PHE A 102 2.30 -2.25 9.14
N PHE A 103 1.02 -2.63 9.09
CA PHE A 103 -0.06 -1.65 9.20
C PHE A 103 -0.09 -0.94 10.56
N ARG A 104 0.16 -1.66 11.66
CA ARG A 104 0.29 -0.99 12.97
C ARG A 104 1.46 -0.02 13.02
N LYS A 105 2.57 -0.35 12.34
CA LYS A 105 3.72 0.55 12.24
C LYS A 105 3.38 1.81 11.44
N ALA A 106 2.71 1.66 10.29
CA ALA A 106 2.20 2.78 9.50
C ALA A 106 1.31 3.70 10.34
N MET A 107 0.28 3.13 10.98
CA MET A 107 -0.66 3.86 11.84
C MET A 107 -0.01 4.60 13.02
N SER A 108 1.13 4.09 13.52
CA SER A 108 1.88 4.74 14.60
C SER A 108 2.61 6.00 14.15
N ILE A 109 2.91 6.10 12.85
CA ILE A 109 3.60 7.23 12.22
C ILE A 109 2.56 8.23 11.71
N SER A 110 1.63 7.75 10.89
CA SER A 110 0.55 8.54 10.30
C SER A 110 -0.73 7.73 10.29
N LYS A 111 -1.83 8.36 10.67
CA LYS A 111 -3.17 7.75 10.62
C LYS A 111 -3.82 8.14 9.31
N THR A 112 -3.80 7.22 8.35
CA THR A 112 -4.40 7.35 7.02
C THR A 112 -5.63 6.45 6.91
N GLU A 113 -6.54 6.75 5.98
CA GLU A 113 -7.68 5.87 5.70
C GLU A 113 -7.21 4.45 5.30
N ASP A 114 -6.22 4.37 4.41
CA ASP A 114 -5.63 3.12 3.91
C ASP A 114 -5.06 2.25 5.05
N SER A 115 -4.36 2.85 6.02
CA SER A 115 -3.83 2.10 7.16
C SER A 115 -4.93 1.50 8.05
N PHE A 116 -6.08 2.18 8.20
CA PHE A 116 -7.24 1.65 8.92
C PHE A 116 -7.93 0.53 8.15
N ILE A 117 -8.14 0.72 6.84
CA ILE A 117 -8.73 -0.28 5.96
C ILE A 117 -7.86 -1.54 5.93
N GLY A 118 -6.57 -1.39 5.66
CA GLY A 118 -5.60 -2.48 5.61
C GLY A 118 -5.53 -3.28 6.92
N LEU A 119 -5.39 -2.59 8.06
CA LEU A 119 -5.40 -3.27 9.36
C LEU A 119 -6.75 -3.93 9.66
N GLY A 120 -7.87 -3.29 9.29
CA GLY A 120 -9.21 -3.86 9.45
C GLY A 120 -9.39 -5.17 8.68
N ARG A 121 -8.98 -5.20 7.40
CA ARG A 121 -8.97 -6.41 6.56
C ARG A 121 -8.09 -7.51 7.16
N VAL A 122 -6.86 -7.17 7.55
CA VAL A 122 -5.93 -8.12 8.16
C VAL A 122 -6.49 -8.72 9.46
N LEU A 123 -7.04 -7.89 10.35
CA LEU A 123 -7.64 -8.37 11.61
C LEU A 123 -8.83 -9.30 11.35
N ALA A 124 -9.67 -8.98 10.37
CA ALA A 124 -10.78 -9.85 9.96
C ALA A 124 -10.28 -11.19 9.41
N HIS A 125 -9.27 -11.17 8.53
CA HIS A 125 -8.63 -12.37 7.98
C HIS A 125 -8.03 -13.26 9.09
N LEU A 126 -7.46 -12.66 10.14
CA LEU A 126 -6.97 -13.37 11.33
C LEU A 126 -8.08 -13.90 12.27
N GLY A 127 -9.36 -13.75 11.90
CA GLY A 127 -10.50 -14.15 12.72
C GLY A 127 -10.78 -13.22 13.90
N ARG A 128 -10.10 -12.06 13.98
CA ARG A 128 -10.25 -11.05 15.05
C ARG A 128 -11.28 -9.99 14.65
N LYS A 129 -12.45 -10.45 14.22
CA LYS A 129 -13.56 -9.62 13.73
C LYS A 129 -13.96 -8.51 14.71
N ASP A 130 -14.11 -8.82 15.99
CA ASP A 130 -14.52 -7.82 16.99
C ASP A 130 -13.49 -6.69 17.12
N GLU A 131 -12.21 -7.00 16.98
CA GLU A 131 -11.14 -6.00 17.01
C GLU A 131 -11.13 -5.15 15.74
N ALA A 132 -11.36 -5.75 14.57
CA ALA A 132 -11.50 -5.02 13.32
C ALA A 132 -12.68 -4.02 13.37
N LEU A 133 -13.84 -4.47 13.85
CA LEU A 133 -15.01 -3.60 14.00
C LEU A 133 -14.80 -2.49 15.04
N ALA A 134 -14.13 -2.81 16.15
CA ALA A 134 -13.77 -1.81 17.15
C ALA A 134 -12.79 -0.77 16.58
N LEU A 135 -11.80 -1.20 15.80
CA LEU A 135 -10.83 -0.33 15.13
C LEU A 135 -11.53 0.67 14.18
N LEU A 136 -12.47 0.19 13.37
CA LEU A 136 -13.18 0.98 12.36
C LEU A 136 -14.36 1.79 12.92
N ALA A 137 -14.69 1.65 14.21
CA ALA A 137 -15.79 2.35 14.83
C ALA A 137 -15.55 3.88 14.92
N PRO A 138 -16.61 4.72 14.91
CA PRO A 138 -16.46 6.18 14.94
C PRO A 138 -15.67 6.78 16.11
N GLY A 139 -15.55 6.06 17.22
CA GLY A 139 -14.73 6.50 18.36
C GLY A 139 -13.22 6.30 18.15
N ASN A 140 -12.83 5.42 17.23
CA ASN A 140 -11.45 4.96 17.03
C ASN A 140 -10.90 5.28 15.63
N CYS A 141 -11.77 5.33 14.61
CA CYS A 141 -11.42 5.64 13.23
C CYS A 141 -11.95 7.01 12.82
N PRO A 142 -11.06 8.00 12.56
CA PRO A 142 -11.44 9.31 12.02
C PRO A 142 -12.16 9.22 10.66
N PHE A 143 -11.93 8.14 9.92
CA PHE A 143 -12.45 7.87 8.58
C PHE A 143 -13.71 6.99 8.59
N SER A 144 -14.29 6.73 9.76
CA SER A 144 -15.50 5.88 9.90
C SER A 144 -16.73 6.34 9.10
N SER A 145 -16.76 7.61 8.68
CA SER A 145 -17.81 8.14 7.82
C SER A 145 -17.57 7.88 6.33
N GLU A 146 -16.33 7.57 5.93
CA GLU A 146 -15.96 7.37 4.54
C GLU A 146 -16.63 6.12 3.94
N PRO A 147 -17.00 6.16 2.65
CA PRO A 147 -17.75 5.07 2.02
C PRO A 147 -17.03 3.72 2.09
N GLU A 148 -15.72 3.70 1.83
CA GLU A 148 -14.93 2.47 1.77
C GLU A 148 -14.80 1.83 3.16
N VAL A 149 -14.61 2.65 4.20
CA VAL A 149 -14.60 2.16 5.59
C VAL A 149 -15.94 1.55 5.98
N LYS A 150 -17.07 2.15 5.57
CA LYS A 150 -18.41 1.60 5.84
C LYS A 150 -18.68 0.30 5.09
N GLU A 151 -18.22 0.22 3.85
CA GLU A 151 -18.30 -0.98 3.03
C GLU A 151 -17.53 -2.12 3.69
N LEU A 152 -16.28 -1.88 4.06
CA LEU A 152 -15.46 -2.87 4.78
C LEU A 152 -16.12 -3.32 6.10
N VAL A 153 -16.69 -2.40 6.89
CA VAL A 153 -17.45 -2.76 8.10
C VAL A 153 -18.63 -3.69 7.78
N THR A 154 -19.30 -3.47 6.65
CA THR A 154 -20.40 -4.32 6.18
C THR A 154 -19.88 -5.70 5.77
N GLU A 155 -18.81 -5.77 4.97
CA GLU A 155 -18.17 -7.01 4.55
C GLU A 155 -17.71 -7.84 5.75
N ILE A 156 -17.06 -7.22 6.74
CA ILE A 156 -16.63 -7.89 7.97
C ILE A 156 -17.84 -8.43 8.74
N ASN A 157 -18.94 -7.68 8.81
CA ASN A 157 -20.17 -8.14 9.46
C ASN A 157 -20.80 -9.35 8.77
N GLU A 158 -20.79 -9.37 7.44
CA GLU A 158 -21.33 -10.46 6.61
C GLU A 158 -20.41 -11.67 6.50
N GLY A 159 -19.11 -11.49 6.76
CA GLY A 159 -18.11 -12.54 6.67
C GLY A 159 -17.41 -12.62 5.31
N HIS A 160 -17.38 -11.53 4.55
CA HIS A 160 -16.88 -11.44 3.17
C HIS A 160 -15.63 -10.55 3.04
N TRP A 161 -14.74 -10.56 4.03
CA TRP A 161 -13.58 -9.66 4.10
C TRP A 161 -12.42 -9.98 3.13
N ASP A 162 -12.47 -11.12 2.45
CA ASP A 162 -11.47 -11.58 1.47
C ASP A 162 -11.89 -11.31 0.00
N ASN A 163 -13.00 -10.61 -0.23
CA ASN A 163 -13.47 -10.28 -1.57
C ASN A 163 -12.70 -9.06 -2.14
N THR A 164 -11.45 -9.25 -2.54
CA THR A 164 -10.73 -8.35 -3.47
C THR A 164 -9.75 -9.14 -4.30
#